data_AF-A0A7J2YXS6-F1
#
_entry.id   AF-A0A7J2YXS6-F1
#
_cell.length_a   1.000
_cell.length_b   1.000
_cell.length_c   1.000
_cell.angle_alpha   90.00
_cell.angle_beta   90.00
_cell.angle_gamma   90.00
#
_symmetry.space_group_name_H-M   'P 1'
#
loop_
_entity.id
_entity.type
_entity.pdbx_description
1 polymer ?
#
loop_
_entity_poly.entity_id
_entity_poly.type
_entity_poly.pdbx_seq_one_letter_code
_entity_poly.pdbx_strand_id
1 'polypeptide(L)'
;MPPAVVKSLKDLIYWQYAKIIAESAGMGKKDYGFVMNKFKQLKQGQISWNQIREYIKEKEYGDECIYCGATTNLTLEHLLPQKFNGPNVEKNLVWVCRSCNSKKGARRLYEHFALEAGVEAAKYEVPRIAEGKYLKLAFETLKEHDLLETFGSQLSSLICPKCDMKPLCIRQDTEGELSPFCIDGMLTLCFKKP
;
A
#
# COMPACT_ATOMS: atom_id res chain seq x y z
N MET A 1 14.53 -2.79 -3.19
CA MET A 1 14.32 -1.35 -2.91
C MET A 1 13.66 -0.70 -4.13
N PRO A 2 12.94 0.43 -4.01
CA PRO A 2 12.52 1.22 -5.15
C PRO A 2 13.75 1.85 -5.85
N PRO A 3 13.60 2.37 -7.08
CA PRO A 3 14.69 3.04 -7.77
C PRO A 3 15.13 4.32 -7.02
N ALA A 4 16.40 4.72 -7.16
CA ALA A 4 16.98 5.87 -6.46
C ALA A 4 16.28 7.23 -6.70
N VAL A 5 15.43 7.32 -7.73
CA VAL A 5 14.60 8.50 -8.01
C VAL A 5 13.38 8.61 -7.07
N VAL A 6 13.06 7.55 -6.33
CA VAL A 6 12.00 7.52 -5.30
C VAL A 6 12.61 7.96 -3.98
N LYS A 7 12.35 9.21 -3.58
CA LYS A 7 13.06 9.84 -2.45
C LYS A 7 12.21 10.11 -1.21
N SER A 8 10.89 10.18 -1.36
CA SER A 8 9.95 10.49 -0.27
C SER A 8 8.80 9.48 -0.15
N LEU A 9 8.01 9.57 0.91
CA LEU A 9 6.79 8.77 1.06
C LEU A 9 5.79 9.02 -0.08
N LYS A 10 5.68 10.27 -0.54
CA LYS A 10 4.89 10.62 -1.71
C LYS A 10 5.40 9.94 -2.98
N ASP A 11 6.72 9.97 -3.21
CA ASP A 11 7.31 9.26 -4.34
C ASP A 11 7.07 7.75 -4.24
N LEU A 12 7.15 7.17 -3.04
CA LEU A 12 6.90 5.75 -2.83
C LEU A 12 5.44 5.38 -3.16
N ILE A 13 4.47 6.20 -2.73
CA ILE A 13 3.06 6.02 -3.08
C ILE A 13 2.87 6.10 -4.60
N TYR A 14 3.46 7.11 -5.25
CA TYR A 14 3.39 7.25 -6.71
C TYR A 14 4.06 6.08 -7.43
N TRP A 15 5.14 5.53 -6.87
CA TRP A 15 5.82 4.37 -7.43
C TRP A 15 4.96 3.11 -7.38
N GLN A 16 4.30 2.82 -6.25
CA GLN A 16 3.37 1.69 -6.18
C GLN A 16 2.15 1.93 -7.07
N TYR A 17 1.64 3.17 -7.11
CA TYR A 17 0.50 3.50 -7.96
C TYR A 17 0.82 3.36 -9.45
N ALA A 18 2.04 3.73 -9.88
CA ALA A 18 2.49 3.52 -11.25
C ALA A 18 2.49 2.03 -11.65
N LYS A 19 2.76 1.11 -10.72
CA LYS A 19 2.64 -0.34 -10.96
C LYS A 19 1.19 -0.78 -11.13
N ILE A 20 0.28 -0.25 -10.32
CA ILE A 20 -1.17 -0.49 -10.47
C ILE A 20 -1.64 -0.03 -11.86
N ILE A 21 -1.15 1.13 -12.34
CA ILE A 21 -1.46 1.61 -13.69
C ILE A 21 -0.90 0.64 -14.75
N ALA A 22 0.33 0.16 -14.58
CA ALA A 22 0.94 -0.81 -15.51
C ALA A 22 0.15 -2.13 -15.59
N GLU A 23 -0.27 -2.66 -14.45
CA GLU A 23 -1.13 -3.85 -14.39
C GLU A 23 -2.50 -3.60 -15.01
N SER A 24 -3.13 -2.44 -14.76
CA SER A 24 -4.39 -2.05 -15.40
C SER A 24 -4.29 -2.03 -16.93
N ALA A 25 -3.14 -1.60 -17.45
CA ALA A 25 -2.85 -1.54 -18.88
C ALA A 25 -2.44 -2.90 -19.49
N GLY A 26 -2.45 -3.99 -18.70
CA GLY A 26 -2.05 -5.32 -19.16
C GLY A 26 -0.54 -5.55 -19.30
N MET A 27 0.29 -4.58 -18.90
CA MET A 27 1.76 -4.68 -18.96
C MET A 27 2.34 -5.44 -17.75
N GLY A 28 1.60 -5.47 -16.64
CA GLY A 28 2.02 -6.07 -15.38
C GLY A 28 2.91 -5.16 -14.51
N LYS A 29 2.94 -5.41 -13.20
CA LYS A 29 3.63 -4.54 -12.22
C LYS A 29 5.16 -4.52 -12.33
N LYS A 30 5.75 -5.47 -13.06
CA LYS A 30 7.21 -5.62 -13.22
C LYS A 30 7.76 -4.95 -14.48
N ASP A 31 6.92 -4.37 -15.35
CA ASP A 31 7.37 -3.59 -16.50
C ASP A 31 7.99 -2.26 -16.04
N TYR A 32 9.30 -2.30 -15.81
CA TYR A 32 10.03 -1.15 -15.28
C TYR A 32 9.93 0.10 -16.17
N GLY A 33 9.99 -0.07 -17.49
CA GLY A 33 9.96 1.04 -18.44
C GLY A 33 8.63 1.77 -18.39
N PHE A 34 7.53 1.02 -18.42
CA PHE A 34 6.18 1.56 -18.32
C PHE A 34 5.92 2.17 -16.95
N VAL A 35 6.28 1.47 -15.86
CA VAL A 35 6.12 1.96 -14.48
C VAL A 35 6.90 3.27 -14.29
N MET A 36 8.15 3.34 -14.77
CA MET A 36 8.96 4.55 -14.68
C MET A 36 8.35 5.71 -15.48
N ASN A 37 7.80 5.45 -16.67
CA ASN A 37 7.09 6.46 -17.44
C ASN A 37 5.89 7.02 -16.66
N LYS A 38 5.05 6.15 -16.10
CA LYS A 38 3.87 6.56 -15.31
C LYS A 38 4.25 7.28 -14.02
N PHE A 39 5.29 6.83 -13.33
CA PHE A 39 5.83 7.52 -12.17
C PHE A 39 6.26 8.96 -12.48
N LYS A 40 6.96 9.18 -13.61
CA LYS A 40 7.33 10.53 -14.07
C LYS A 40 6.11 11.39 -14.36
N GLN A 41 5.11 10.83 -15.04
CA GLN A 41 3.85 11.53 -15.34
C GLN A 41 3.10 11.95 -14.06
N LEU A 42 3.06 11.09 -13.03
CA LEU A 42 2.49 11.40 -11.72
C LEU A 42 3.25 12.54 -11.01
N LYS A 43 4.59 12.49 -11.00
CA LYS A 43 5.43 13.54 -10.39
C LYS A 43 5.26 14.90 -11.07
N GLN A 44 5.05 14.91 -12.38
CA GLN A 44 4.85 16.11 -13.17
C GLN A 44 3.39 16.62 -13.13
N GLY A 45 2.49 15.92 -12.44
CA GLY A 45 1.07 16.27 -12.38
C GLY A 45 0.31 16.06 -13.70
N GLN A 46 0.90 15.35 -14.67
CA GLN A 46 0.26 15.04 -15.96
C GLN A 46 -0.85 13.99 -15.80
N ILE A 47 -0.73 13.12 -14.80
CA ILE A 47 -1.77 12.18 -14.39
C ILE A 47 -2.14 12.49 -12.95
N SER A 48 -3.44 12.59 -12.69
CA SER A 48 -3.95 12.79 -11.34
C SER A 48 -4.09 11.47 -10.61
N TRP A 49 -3.51 11.40 -9.41
CA TRP A 49 -3.68 10.25 -8.51
C TRP A 49 -5.15 10.05 -8.08
N ASN A 50 -6.00 11.09 -8.16
CA ASN A 50 -7.43 11.00 -7.82
C ASN A 50 -8.20 9.99 -8.71
N GLN A 51 -7.66 9.64 -9.88
CA GLN A 51 -8.23 8.62 -10.77
C GLN A 51 -8.27 7.22 -10.13
N ILE A 52 -7.54 6.99 -9.02
CA ILE A 52 -7.68 5.80 -8.17
C ILE A 52 -9.16 5.55 -7.82
N ARG A 53 -9.94 6.62 -7.61
CA ARG A 53 -11.33 6.54 -7.14
C ARG A 53 -12.28 5.94 -8.17
N GLU A 54 -12.14 6.29 -9.44
CA GLU A 54 -13.14 5.96 -10.47
C GLU A 54 -13.07 4.47 -10.82
N TYR A 55 -11.86 3.98 -11.02
CA TYR A 55 -11.62 2.58 -11.36
C TYR A 55 -11.85 1.59 -10.22
N ILE A 56 -11.54 1.97 -8.97
CA ILE A 56 -11.81 1.10 -7.82
C ILE A 56 -13.31 0.91 -7.64
N LYS A 57 -14.09 1.99 -7.79
CA LYS A 57 -15.56 1.94 -7.70
C LYS A 57 -16.18 1.05 -8.78
N GLU A 58 -15.65 1.04 -9.99
CA GLU A 58 -16.15 0.21 -11.09
C GLU A 58 -15.88 -1.29 -10.91
N LYS A 59 -14.97 -1.68 -10.01
CA LYS A 59 -14.50 -3.06 -9.84
C LYS A 59 -14.77 -3.65 -8.45
N GLU A 60 -15.40 -2.91 -7.55
CA GLU A 60 -15.95 -3.46 -6.30
C GLU A 60 -17.25 -4.20 -6.56
N TYR A 61 -17.17 -5.31 -7.30
CA TYR A 61 -18.24 -6.28 -7.30
C TYR A 61 -18.07 -7.08 -6.02
N GLY A 62 -18.93 -6.81 -5.03
CA GLY A 62 -18.96 -7.50 -3.72
C GLY A 62 -19.31 -8.99 -3.80
N ASP A 63 -19.11 -9.60 -4.96
CA ASP A 63 -19.46 -10.97 -5.32
C ASP A 63 -18.23 -11.88 -5.35
N GLU A 64 -17.01 -11.33 -5.25
CA GLU A 64 -15.78 -12.11 -5.16
C GLU A 64 -14.75 -11.58 -4.15
N CYS A 65 -13.93 -12.48 -3.65
CA CYS A 65 -12.83 -12.18 -2.75
C CYS A 65 -11.70 -11.48 -3.51
N ILE A 66 -11.36 -10.25 -3.11
CA ILE A 66 -10.27 -9.47 -3.74
C ILE A 66 -8.90 -10.15 -3.66
N TYR A 67 -8.70 -11.09 -2.73
CA TYR A 67 -7.42 -11.78 -2.56
C TYR A 67 -7.31 -13.09 -3.36
N CYS A 68 -8.42 -13.79 -3.62
CA CYS A 68 -8.37 -15.13 -4.22
C CYS A 68 -9.49 -15.47 -5.22
N GLY A 69 -10.44 -14.56 -5.47
CA GLY A 69 -11.55 -14.76 -6.41
C GLY A 69 -12.68 -15.66 -5.90
N ALA A 70 -12.60 -16.20 -4.67
CA ALA A 70 -13.70 -16.99 -4.11
C ALA A 70 -14.99 -16.17 -3.99
N THR A 71 -16.13 -16.72 -4.38
CA THR A 71 -17.43 -16.02 -4.43
C THR A 71 -18.36 -16.34 -3.25
N THR A 72 -17.86 -17.06 -2.24
CA THR A 72 -18.66 -17.52 -1.10
C THR A 72 -18.05 -17.07 0.23
N ASN A 73 -18.90 -16.98 1.26
CA ASN A 73 -18.50 -16.59 2.62
C ASN A 73 -17.70 -15.28 2.67
N LEU A 74 -18.15 -14.28 1.91
CA LEU A 74 -17.52 -12.97 1.83
C LEU A 74 -17.77 -12.17 3.11
N THR A 75 -16.77 -11.40 3.48
CA THR A 75 -16.71 -10.52 4.65
C THR A 75 -16.00 -9.23 4.26
N LEU A 76 -16.29 -8.15 4.98
CA LEU A 76 -15.50 -6.93 4.87
C LEU A 76 -14.21 -7.08 5.68
N GLU A 77 -13.10 -6.73 5.06
CA GLU A 77 -11.78 -6.72 5.69
C GLU A 77 -11.17 -5.33 5.70
N HIS A 78 -10.55 -4.97 6.83
CA HIS A 78 -9.83 -3.71 6.98
C HIS A 78 -8.38 -3.84 6.46
N LEU A 79 -8.01 -3.03 5.47
CA LEU A 79 -6.66 -3.02 4.90
C LEU A 79 -5.61 -2.58 5.93
N LEU A 80 -5.89 -1.49 6.66
CA LEU A 80 -5.28 -1.14 7.95
C LEU A 80 -6.16 -1.72 9.07
N PRO A 81 -5.70 -2.74 9.83
CA PRO A 81 -6.52 -3.38 10.86
C PRO A 81 -7.01 -2.43 11.95
N GLN A 82 -8.18 -2.75 12.54
CA GLN A 82 -8.73 -2.03 13.70
C GLN A 82 -7.79 -2.05 14.92
N LYS A 83 -6.94 -3.08 15.06
CA LYS A 83 -5.87 -3.14 16.08
C LYS A 83 -4.96 -1.91 16.04
N PHE A 84 -4.76 -1.33 14.86
CA PHE A 84 -3.97 -0.12 14.63
C PHE A 84 -4.86 1.11 14.44
N ASN A 85 -6.08 1.08 14.98
CA ASN A 85 -7.14 2.09 14.83
C ASN A 85 -7.46 2.42 13.36
N GLY A 86 -7.35 1.43 12.46
CA GLY A 86 -7.72 1.62 11.08
C GLY A 86 -9.18 2.10 10.93
N PRO A 87 -9.42 3.18 10.17
CA PRO A 87 -10.74 3.81 10.10
C PRO A 87 -11.75 2.92 9.36
N ASN A 88 -13.02 2.97 9.78
CA ASN A 88 -14.10 2.26 9.11
C ASN A 88 -14.65 3.07 7.91
N VAL A 89 -13.82 3.21 6.88
CA VAL A 89 -14.12 3.99 5.66
C VAL A 89 -13.94 3.13 4.42
N GLU A 90 -14.65 3.46 3.34
CA GLU A 90 -14.66 2.67 2.09
C GLU A 90 -13.25 2.41 1.53
N LYS A 91 -12.36 3.40 1.55
CA LYS A 91 -10.95 3.28 1.14
C LYS A 91 -10.10 2.36 2.04
N ASN A 92 -10.60 1.92 3.19
CA ASN A 92 -9.93 0.99 4.08
C ASN A 92 -10.61 -0.39 4.10
N LEU A 93 -11.67 -0.60 3.33
CA LEU A 93 -12.47 -1.82 3.34
C LEU A 93 -12.45 -2.49 1.97
N VAL A 94 -12.34 -3.83 1.96
CA VAL A 94 -12.47 -4.67 0.76
C VAL A 94 -13.27 -5.94 1.07
N TRP A 95 -13.94 -6.49 0.06
CA TRP A 95 -14.58 -7.80 0.17
C TRP A 95 -13.56 -8.92 0.04
N VAL A 96 -13.51 -9.81 1.02
CA VAL A 96 -12.67 -11.01 1.00
C VAL A 96 -13.43 -12.19 1.60
N CYS A 97 -13.10 -13.42 1.18
CA CYS A 97 -13.65 -14.60 1.82
C CYS A 97 -13.14 -14.73 3.27
N ARG A 98 -13.92 -15.40 4.12
CA ARG A 98 -13.59 -15.59 5.54
C ARG A 98 -12.21 -16.22 5.77
N SER A 99 -11.79 -17.13 4.89
CA SER A 99 -10.46 -17.75 4.95
C SER A 99 -9.34 -16.73 4.75
N CYS A 100 -9.42 -15.90 3.70
CA CYS A 100 -8.47 -14.82 3.43
C CYS A 100 -8.47 -13.78 4.56
N ASN A 101 -9.64 -13.37 5.05
CA ASN A 101 -9.76 -12.46 6.18
C ASN A 101 -9.02 -13.01 7.42
N SER A 102 -9.35 -14.23 7.82
CA SER A 102 -8.72 -14.88 8.98
C SER A 102 -7.21 -15.08 8.79
N LYS A 103 -6.75 -15.35 7.57
CA LYS A 103 -5.34 -15.54 7.24
C LYS A 103 -4.54 -14.24 7.39
N LYS A 104 -5.08 -13.12 6.88
CA LYS A 104 -4.50 -11.79 7.07
C LYS A 104 -4.47 -11.44 8.56
N GLY A 105 -5.61 -11.58 9.23
CA GLY A 105 -5.77 -11.29 10.66
C GLY A 105 -5.40 -9.84 10.97
N ALA A 106 -4.74 -9.61 12.12
CA ALA A 106 -4.37 -8.26 12.55
C ALA A 106 -3.11 -7.69 11.85
N ARG A 107 -2.75 -8.18 10.65
CA ARG A 107 -1.61 -7.69 9.86
C ARG A 107 -2.06 -6.62 8.89
N ARG A 108 -1.18 -5.66 8.62
CA ARG A 108 -1.40 -4.64 7.59
C ARG A 108 -1.30 -5.24 6.19
N LEU A 109 -1.67 -4.46 5.18
CA LEU A 109 -1.72 -4.96 3.81
C LEU A 109 -0.34 -5.43 3.35
N TYR A 110 0.70 -4.59 3.36
CA TYR A 110 2.01 -4.99 2.88
C TYR A 110 2.69 -6.01 3.80
N GLU A 111 2.50 -5.87 5.12
CA GLU A 111 2.91 -6.83 6.15
C GLU A 111 2.41 -8.25 5.83
N HIS A 112 1.12 -8.39 5.48
CA HIS A 112 0.52 -9.68 5.17
C HIS A 112 1.21 -10.34 3.96
N PHE A 113 1.31 -9.65 2.83
CA PHE A 113 1.92 -10.20 1.62
C PHE A 113 3.41 -10.50 1.81
N ALA A 114 4.12 -9.68 2.58
CA ALA A 114 5.52 -9.96 2.90
C ALA A 114 5.73 -11.17 3.81
N LEU A 115 4.82 -11.43 4.74
CA LEU A 115 4.89 -12.62 5.58
C LEU A 115 4.54 -13.90 4.82
N GLU A 116 3.74 -13.80 3.75
CA GLU A 116 3.40 -14.93 2.89
C GLU A 116 4.51 -15.31 1.91
N ALA A 117 5.11 -14.32 1.24
CA ALA A 117 6.03 -14.58 0.13
C ALA A 117 7.19 -13.57 0.02
N GLY A 118 7.49 -12.86 1.12
CA GLY A 118 8.63 -11.94 1.20
C GLY A 118 8.37 -10.57 0.60
N VAL A 119 9.36 -9.68 0.71
CA VAL A 119 9.25 -8.28 0.30
C VAL A 119 8.87 -8.10 -1.19
N GLU A 120 9.22 -9.06 -2.05
CA GLU A 120 8.83 -9.02 -3.47
C GLU A 120 7.32 -9.12 -3.65
N ALA A 121 6.65 -9.99 -2.88
CA ALA A 121 5.20 -10.07 -2.91
C ALA A 121 4.53 -8.77 -2.45
N ALA A 122 5.06 -8.14 -1.39
CA ALA A 122 4.60 -6.82 -0.96
C ALA A 122 4.83 -5.71 -2.01
N LYS A 123 5.77 -5.88 -2.94
CA LYS A 123 6.03 -4.89 -4.02
C LYS A 123 5.22 -5.14 -5.28
N TYR A 124 4.79 -6.37 -5.55
CA TYR A 124 4.32 -6.76 -6.89
C TYR A 124 3.08 -7.66 -6.91
N GLU A 125 2.70 -8.26 -5.79
CA GLU A 125 1.65 -9.29 -5.75
C GLU A 125 0.42 -8.86 -4.94
N VAL A 126 0.46 -7.70 -4.28
CA VAL A 126 -0.71 -7.14 -3.60
C VAL A 126 -1.83 -6.90 -4.63
N PRO A 127 -3.06 -7.41 -4.43
CA PRO A 127 -4.15 -7.22 -5.38
C PRO A 127 -4.43 -5.75 -5.62
N ARG A 128 -4.51 -5.40 -6.90
CA ARG A 128 -4.68 -4.05 -7.44
C ARG A 128 -5.72 -3.18 -6.72
N ILE A 129 -6.89 -3.77 -6.42
CA ILE A 129 -8.01 -3.06 -5.78
C ILE A 129 -7.67 -2.75 -4.32
N ALA A 130 -7.18 -3.75 -3.58
CA ALA A 130 -6.74 -3.57 -2.19
C ALA A 130 -5.58 -2.57 -2.09
N GLU A 131 -4.55 -2.72 -2.93
CA GLU A 131 -3.41 -1.82 -2.94
C GLU A 131 -3.82 -0.39 -3.30
N GLY A 132 -4.65 -0.20 -4.33
CA GLY A 132 -5.11 1.12 -4.74
C GLY A 132 -5.91 1.84 -3.65
N LYS A 133 -6.82 1.11 -2.96
CA LYS A 133 -7.56 1.64 -1.81
C LYS A 133 -6.62 2.03 -0.66
N TYR A 134 -5.66 1.17 -0.36
CA TYR A 134 -4.69 1.40 0.70
C TYR A 134 -3.76 2.58 0.42
N LEU A 135 -3.28 2.73 -0.82
CA LEU A 135 -2.47 3.86 -1.25
C LEU A 135 -3.26 5.17 -1.19
N LYS A 136 -4.55 5.15 -1.50
CA LYS A 136 -5.43 6.31 -1.34
C LYS A 136 -5.60 6.69 0.14
N LEU A 137 -5.85 5.72 1.01
CA LEU A 137 -5.89 5.94 2.45
C LEU A 137 -4.56 6.55 2.93
N ALA A 138 -3.43 5.95 2.56
CA ALA A 138 -2.10 6.45 2.90
C ALA A 138 -1.86 7.88 2.41
N PHE A 139 -2.17 8.18 1.15
CA PHE A 139 -1.93 9.51 0.61
C PHE A 139 -2.74 10.59 1.34
N GLU A 140 -4.04 10.36 1.54
CA GLU A 140 -4.92 11.33 2.21
C GLU A 140 -4.50 11.54 3.67
N THR A 141 -4.23 10.46 4.41
CA THR A 141 -3.76 10.55 5.79
C THR A 141 -2.40 11.24 5.90
N LEU A 142 -1.41 10.86 5.10
CA LEU A 142 -0.10 11.51 5.16
C LEU A 142 -0.15 12.97 4.72
N LYS A 143 -1.08 13.33 3.83
CA LYS A 143 -1.30 14.73 3.44
C LYS A 143 -1.88 15.53 4.61
N GLU A 144 -2.89 15.00 5.29
CA GLU A 144 -3.54 15.66 6.44
C GLU A 144 -2.57 15.89 7.61
N HIS A 145 -1.54 15.06 7.73
CA HIS A 145 -0.50 15.16 8.76
C HIS A 145 0.80 15.84 8.29
N ASP A 146 0.85 16.39 7.07
CA ASP A 146 2.05 17.02 6.48
C ASP A 146 3.28 16.10 6.39
N LEU A 147 3.07 14.79 6.20
CA LEU A 147 4.13 13.76 6.18
C LEU A 147 4.50 13.28 4.77
N LEU A 148 3.81 13.72 3.71
CA LEU A 148 4.08 13.28 2.33
C LEU A 148 5.53 13.53 1.88
N GLU A 149 6.11 14.65 2.28
CA GLU A 149 7.49 15.03 1.94
C GLU A 149 8.50 14.53 2.97
N THR A 150 8.20 13.42 3.67
CA THR A 150 9.20 12.73 4.47
C THR A 150 10.15 11.96 3.57
N PHE A 151 11.46 12.24 3.67
CA PHE A 151 12.48 11.67 2.81
C PHE A 151 13.11 10.39 3.38
N GLY A 152 13.58 9.51 2.49
CA GLY A 152 14.28 8.29 2.85
C GLY A 152 15.47 8.52 3.80
N SER A 153 16.20 9.63 3.61
CA SER A 153 17.32 10.05 4.45
C SER A 153 16.95 10.30 5.92
N GLN A 154 15.66 10.48 6.22
CA GLN A 154 15.15 10.74 7.56
C GLN A 154 14.61 9.47 8.23
N LEU A 155 14.53 8.34 7.52
CA LEU A 155 13.92 7.11 8.03
C LEU A 155 14.65 6.61 9.27
N SER A 156 15.95 6.33 9.15
CA SER A 156 16.75 5.72 10.22
C SER A 156 16.81 6.56 11.49
N SER A 157 16.77 7.90 11.36
CA SER A 157 16.93 8.83 12.48
C SER A 157 15.61 9.24 13.12
N LEU A 158 14.53 9.41 12.34
CA LEU A 158 13.27 10.00 12.84
C LEU A 158 12.11 9.01 12.91
N ILE A 159 11.99 8.10 11.92
CA ILE A 159 10.82 7.23 11.77
C ILE A 159 11.08 5.82 12.28
N CYS A 160 12.09 5.14 11.75
CA CYS A 160 12.41 3.75 12.07
C CYS A 160 12.53 3.47 13.58
N PRO A 161 13.09 4.37 14.42
CA PRO A 161 13.15 4.15 15.87
C PRO A 161 11.79 4.05 16.56
N LYS A 162 10.74 4.64 15.97
CA LYS A 162 9.38 4.69 16.51
C LYS A 162 8.42 3.74 15.78
N CYS A 163 8.88 3.12 14.68
CA CYS A 163 8.08 2.32 13.78
C CYS A 163 8.02 0.86 14.24
N ASP A 164 6.82 0.33 14.44
CA ASP A 164 6.61 -1.06 14.87
C ASP A 164 6.81 -2.09 13.74
N MET A 165 6.97 -1.64 12.49
CA MET A 165 7.36 -2.49 11.35
C MET A 165 8.86 -2.84 11.33
N LYS A 166 9.68 -2.20 12.19
CA LYS A 166 11.15 -2.37 12.20
C LYS A 166 11.61 -3.84 12.21
N PRO A 167 11.05 -4.75 13.04
CA PRO A 167 11.46 -6.16 13.03
C PRO A 167 11.23 -6.86 11.68
N LEU A 168 10.15 -6.52 10.97
CA LEU A 168 9.91 -7.05 9.63
C LEU A 168 10.89 -6.46 8.61
N CYS A 169 11.17 -5.16 8.70
CA CYS A 169 12.16 -4.52 7.82
C CYS A 169 13.55 -5.16 7.95
N ILE A 170 14.00 -5.47 9.17
CA ILE A 170 15.27 -6.18 9.41
C ILE A 170 15.23 -7.57 8.77
N ARG A 171 14.16 -8.35 9.01
CA ARG A 171 14.01 -9.70 8.44
C ARG A 171 14.03 -9.70 6.91
N GLN A 172 13.52 -8.64 6.30
CA GLN A 172 13.34 -8.51 4.86
C GLN A 172 14.45 -7.68 4.18
N ASP A 173 15.50 -7.30 4.92
CA ASP A 173 16.63 -6.49 4.44
C ASP A 173 16.19 -5.15 3.78
N THR A 174 15.32 -4.43 4.48
CA THR A 174 14.82 -3.11 4.06
C THR A 174 14.93 -2.05 5.17
N GLU A 175 15.70 -2.30 6.23
CA GLU A 175 15.90 -1.31 7.28
C GLU A 175 16.60 -0.06 6.73
N GLY A 176 16.10 1.12 7.09
CA GLY A 176 16.67 2.41 6.65
C GLY A 176 16.34 2.80 5.21
N GLU A 177 15.65 1.95 4.45
CA GLU A 177 15.32 2.17 3.05
C GLU A 177 13.82 2.33 2.84
N LEU A 178 13.43 3.15 1.86
CA LEU A 178 12.02 3.26 1.48
C LEU A 178 11.52 1.92 0.94
N SER A 179 10.41 1.43 1.49
CA SER A 179 9.76 0.19 1.08
C SER A 179 8.26 0.26 1.35
N PRO A 180 7.44 -0.65 0.78
CA PRO A 180 6.01 -0.68 1.10
C PRO A 180 5.71 -0.73 2.61
N PHE A 181 6.60 -1.27 3.43
CA PHE A 181 6.46 -1.27 4.89
C PHE A 181 6.49 0.12 5.51
N CYS A 182 7.11 1.10 4.86
CA CYS A 182 7.05 2.49 5.29
C CYS A 182 5.61 3.03 5.21
N ILE A 183 4.80 2.58 4.24
CA ILE A 183 3.38 2.97 4.14
C ILE A 183 2.60 2.39 5.32
N ASP A 184 2.76 1.10 5.58
CA ASP A 184 2.17 0.39 6.74
C ASP A 184 2.53 1.06 8.07
N GLY A 185 3.82 1.31 8.29
CA GLY A 185 4.33 1.89 9.52
C GLY A 185 3.87 3.33 9.72
N MET A 186 3.92 4.16 8.67
CA MET A 186 3.51 5.56 8.77
C MET A 186 2.00 5.71 8.99
N LEU A 187 1.18 4.88 8.33
CA LEU A 187 -0.25 4.83 8.62
C LEU A 187 -0.51 4.48 10.08
N THR A 188 0.20 3.50 10.62
CA THR A 188 0.08 3.14 12.04
C THR A 188 0.41 4.30 12.96
N LEU A 189 1.50 5.02 12.67
CA LEU A 189 1.91 6.18 13.47
C LEU A 189 0.85 7.29 13.44
N CYS A 190 0.25 7.57 12.28
CA CYS A 190 -0.82 8.56 12.16
C CYS A 190 -2.10 8.19 12.93
N PHE A 191 -2.44 6.89 12.95
CA PHE A 191 -3.64 6.39 13.64
C PHE A 191 -3.37 5.93 15.09
N LYS A 192 -2.14 6.06 15.58
CA LYS A 192 -1.81 5.75 16.98
C LYS A 192 -2.48 6.81 17.87
N LYS A 193 -3.34 6.38 18.79
CA LYS A 193 -3.87 7.29 19.81
C LYS A 193 -2.72 7.77 20.71
N PRO A 194 -2.71 9.04 21.11
CA PRO A 194 -1.78 9.54 22.12
C PRO A 194 -1.93 8.79 23.46
#